data_AF-A0A165ZNG4-F1
#
_entry.id   AF-A0A165ZNG4-F1
#
_cell.length_a   1.000
_cell.length_b   1.000
_cell.length_c   1.000
_cell.angle_alpha   90.00
_cell.angle_beta   90.00
_cell.angle_gamma   90.00
#
_symmetry.space_group_name_H-M   'P 1'
#
loop_
_entity.id
_entity.type
_entity.pdbx_description
1 polymer ?
#
loop_
_entity_poly.entity_id
_entity_poly.type
_entity_poly.pdbx_seq_one_letter_code
_entity_poly.pdbx_strand_id
1 'polypeptide(L)' 'RHKARLVAQGFSQVPGVDYFDTFAPVAKLASIRVVLAMAARLDLELHQIDI' A
#
# COMPACT_ATOMS: atom_id res chain seq x y z
N ARG A 1 -12.62 18.75 0.16
CA ARG A 1 -12.93 17.30 0.25
C ARG A 1 -11.65 16.54 -0.02
N HIS A 2 -10.88 16.20 1.01
CA HIS A 2 -9.59 15.54 0.88
C HIS A 2 -9.82 14.03 0.78
N LYS A 3 -9.16 13.36 -0.18
CA LYS A 3 -9.22 11.91 -0.37
C LYS A 3 -7.82 11.35 -0.16
N ALA A 4 -7.59 10.63 0.92
CA ALA A 4 -6.36 9.90 1.13
C ALA A 4 -6.31 8.66 0.22
N ARG A 5 -5.15 8.40 -0.38
CA ARG A 5 -4.87 7.20 -1.19
C ARG A 5 -3.61 6.54 -0.67
N LEU A 6 -3.66 5.24 -0.41
CA LEU A 6 -2.49 4.43 -0.10
C LEU A 6 -1.70 4.19 -1.38
N VAL A 7 -0.53 4.85 -1.45
CA VAL A 7 0.34 4.86 -2.61
C VAL A 7 1.73 4.35 -2.24
N ALA A 8 2.25 3.40 -3.02
CA ALA A 8 3.64 2.99 -2.91
C ALA A 8 4.54 4.17 -3.29
N GLN A 9 5.47 4.54 -2.40
CA GLN A 9 6.43 5.60 -2.63
C GLN A 9 7.53 5.06 -3.57
N GLY A 10 7.38 5.31 -4.87
CA GLY A 10 8.13 4.65 -5.95
C GLY A 10 9.61 5.05 -6.12
N PHE A 11 10.32 5.48 -5.08
CA PHE A 11 11.71 5.98 -5.21
C PHE A 11 12.74 4.90 -5.59
N SER A 12 12.37 3.62 -5.47
CA SER A 12 13.23 2.47 -5.77
C SER A 12 12.87 1.73 -7.06
N GLN A 13 11.93 2.26 -7.86
CA GLN A 13 11.54 1.65 -9.13
C GLN A 13 12.68 1.77 -10.15
N VAL A 14 13.10 0.64 -10.74
CA VAL A 14 14.14 0.59 -11.77
C VAL A 14 13.50 0.62 -13.16
N PRO A 15 13.79 1.65 -13.99
CA PRO A 15 13.29 1.75 -15.36
C PRO A 15 13.53 0.48 -16.18
N GLY A 16 12.47 -0.06 -16.79
CA GLY A 16 12.56 -1.27 -17.61
C GLY A 16 12.65 -2.60 -16.84
N VAL A 17 12.57 -2.59 -15.51
CA VAL A 17 12.46 -3.79 -14.65
C VAL A 17 11.16 -3.76 -13.83
N ASP A 18 10.78 -2.59 -13.31
CA ASP A 18 9.57 -2.45 -12.50
C ASP A 18 8.43 -1.74 -13.26
N TYR A 19 8.72 -1.25 -14.47
CA TYR A 19 7.81 -0.46 -15.32
C TYR A 19 7.17 -1.28 -16.46
N PHE A 20 7.03 -2.59 -16.30
CA PHE A 20 6.47 -3.45 -17.35
C PHE A 20 4.95 -3.22 -17.57
N ASP A 21 4.26 -2.65 -16.58
CA ASP A 21 2.86 -2.23 -16.65
C ASP A 21 2.64 -0.99 -15.78
N THR A 22 1.84 -0.03 -16.27
CA THR A 22 1.50 1.21 -15.54
C THR A 22 0.50 0.88 -14.43
N PHE A 23 0.96 0.27 -13.34
CA PHE A 23 0.14 0.12 -12.15
C PHE A 23 0.01 1.48 -11.47
N ALA A 24 -1.18 2.08 -11.54
CA ALA A 24 -1.53 3.14 -10.61
C ALA A 24 -1.28 2.59 -9.20
N PRO A 25 -0.42 3.23 -8.39
CA PRO A 25 0.04 2.66 -7.13
C PRO A 25 -1.08 2.84 -6.09
N VAL A 26 -2.19 2.14 -6.23
CA VAL A 26 -3.31 2.21 -5.29
C VAL A 26 -3.48 0.83 -4.69
N ALA A 27 -3.34 0.73 -3.37
CA ALA A 27 -3.55 -0.53 -2.67
C ALA A 27 -4.94 -1.09 -2.94
N LYS A 28 -5.01 -2.36 -3.35
CA LYS A 28 -6.28 -3.08 -3.49
C LYS A 28 -6.81 -3.46 -2.10
N LEU A 29 -8.14 -3.51 -1.96
CA LEU A 29 -8.77 -3.88 -0.70
C LEU A 29 -8.35 -5.28 -0.23
N ALA A 30 -8.14 -6.22 -1.16
CA ALA A 30 -7.63 -7.56 -0.83
C ALA A 30 -6.25 -7.48 -0.15
N SER A 31 -5.34 -6.65 -0.68
CA SER A 31 -4.02 -6.44 -0.09
C SER A 31 -4.11 -5.83 1.31
N ILE A 32 -4.99 -4.84 1.49
CA ILE A 32 -5.25 -4.23 2.82
C ILE A 32 -5.72 -5.30 3.80
N ARG A 33 -6.68 -6.15 3.42
CA ARG A 33 -7.18 -7.25 4.27
C ARG A 33 -6.10 -8.23 4.67
N VAL A 34 -5.18 -8.58 3.77
CA VAL A 34 -4.04 -9.46 4.08
C VAL A 34 -3.15 -8.82 5.15
N VAL A 35 -2.81 -7.53 5.00
CA VAL A 35 -2.00 -6.81 6.00
C VAL A 35 -2.70 -6.77 7.35
N LEU A 36 -4.01 -6.47 7.39
CA LEU A 36 -4.80 -6.48 8.63
C LEU A 36 -4.85 -7.87 9.28
N ALA A 37 -5.02 -8.93 8.49
CA ALA A 37 -5.03 -10.31 9.00
C ALA A 37 -3.68 -10.71 9.60
N MET A 38 -2.56 -10.29 8.99
CA MET A 38 -1.24 -10.50 9.56
C MET A 38 -1.04 -9.73 10.87
N ALA A 39 -1.47 -8.46 10.91
CA ALA A 39 -1.38 -7.64 12.12
C ALA A 39 -2.15 -8.28 13.27
N ALA A 40 -3.38 -8.74 13.03
CA ALA A 40 -4.18 -9.45 14.02
C ALA A 40 -3.54 -10.77 14.47
N ARG A 41 -2.95 -11.53 13.54
CA ARG A 41 -2.27 -12.80 13.87
C ARG A 41 -1.00 -12.60 14.70
N LEU A 42 -0.32 -11.48 14.49
CA LEU A 42 0.96 -11.15 15.14
C LEU A 42 0.78 -10.21 16.35
N ASP A 43 -0.46 -9.88 16.72
CA ASP A 43 -0.81 -8.93 17.79
C ASP A 43 -0.11 -7.57 17.63
N LEU A 44 -0.05 -7.08 16.39
CA LEU A 44 0.59 -5.80 16.07
C LEU A 44 -0.41 -4.64 16.19
N GLU A 45 0.06 -3.54 16.77
CA GLU A 45 -0.71 -2.30 16.83
C GLU A 45 -0.71 -1.59 15.47
N LEU A 46 -1.89 -1.13 15.03
CA LEU A 46 -2.07 -0.42 13.78
C LEU A 46 -2.35 1.06 14.05
N HIS A 47 -1.50 1.94 13.51
CA HIS A 47 -1.71 3.37 13.55
C HIS A 47 -2.17 3.89 12.19
N GLN A 48 -3.26 4.64 12.19
CA GLN A 48 -3.72 5.40 11.03
C GLN A 48 -3.26 6.85 11.19
N ILE A 49 -2.59 7.37 10.16
CA ILE A 49 -2.23 8.79 10.07
C ILE A 49 -3.23 9.43 9.09
N ASP A 50 -3.96 10.44 9.55
CA ASP A 50 -4.82 11.27 8.70
C ASP A 50 -3.98 12.40 8.08
N ILE A 51 -4.19 12.70 6.79
CA ILE A 51 -3.41 13.67 6.00
C ILE A 51 -4.36 14.65 5.29
#